data_AF-A0A1Z4MW33-F1
#
_entry.id   AF-A0A1Z4MW33-F1
#
_cell.length_a   1.000
_cell.length_b   1.000
_cell.length_c   1.000
_cell.angle_alpha   90.00
_cell.angle_beta   90.00
_cell.angle_gamma   90.00
#
_symmetry.space_group_name_H-M   'P 1'
#
loop_
_entity.id
_entity.type
_entity.pdbx_description
1 polymer ?
#
loop_
_entity_poly.entity_id
_entity_poly.type
_entity_poly.pdbx_seq_one_letter_code
_entity_poly.pdbx_strand_id
1 'polypeptide(L)'
;MTLPKRSSRVLEKALQRASGMQAIDPNLDFGNSNSLQNMVQIIEELRNKLNAHNTALAVIDASKTDIDKLEKALSVVCENMLMSVAGRYGKESTEYVQAGGVLKSDRIRKGTITRIKSGVEKPPVEPIETA
;
A
#
# COMPACT_ATOMS: atom_id res chain seq x y z
N MET A 1 -1.34 -3.45 -2.19
CA MET A 1 -1.58 -4.43 -1.11
C MET A 1 -2.86 -4.03 -0.39
N THR A 2 -3.83 -4.94 -0.28
CA THR A 2 -5.12 -4.69 0.38
C THR A 2 -4.99 -4.81 1.88
N LEU A 3 -5.64 -3.93 2.64
CA LEU A 3 -5.61 -4.04 4.10
C LEU A 3 -6.51 -5.19 4.57
N PRO A 4 -6.05 -6.06 5.49
CA PRO A 4 -6.88 -7.16 5.97
C PRO A 4 -8.07 -6.62 6.77
N LYS A 5 -9.26 -7.18 6.52
CA LYS A 5 -10.47 -6.88 7.29
C LYS A 5 -10.31 -7.35 8.73
N ARG A 6 -10.85 -6.60 9.69
CA ARG A 6 -10.82 -6.93 11.12
C ARG A 6 -11.83 -8.02 11.43
N SER A 7 -11.40 -9.09 12.08
CA SER A 7 -12.27 -10.11 12.69
C SER A 7 -12.10 -10.11 14.21
N SER A 8 -13.12 -10.56 14.95
CA SER A 8 -13.09 -10.59 16.42
C SER A 8 -13.50 -11.97 16.93
N ARG A 9 -12.55 -12.66 17.58
CA ARG A 9 -12.82 -13.93 18.28
C ARG A 9 -13.73 -13.75 19.49
N VAL A 10 -13.76 -12.54 20.08
CA VAL A 10 -14.62 -12.23 21.22
C VAL A 10 -16.08 -12.22 20.81
N LEU A 11 -16.40 -11.69 19.62
CA LEU A 11 -17.75 -11.68 19.06
C LEU A 11 -18.28 -13.12 18.89
N GLU A 12 -17.47 -14.00 18.31
CA GLU A 12 -17.84 -15.39 18.09
C GLU A 12 -18.13 -16.14 19.40
N LYS A 13 -17.26 -15.98 20.39
CA LYS A 13 -17.47 -16.55 21.73
C LYS A 13 -18.70 -15.94 22.43
N ALA A 14 -18.95 -14.65 22.25
CA ALA A 14 -20.12 -13.99 22.84
C ALA A 14 -21.42 -14.52 22.23
N LEU A 15 -21.47 -14.71 20.91
CA LEU A 15 -22.63 -15.32 20.22
C LEU A 15 -22.92 -16.73 20.72
N GLN A 16 -21.90 -17.58 20.84
CA GLN A 16 -22.06 -18.95 21.36
C GLN A 16 -22.60 -18.97 22.80
N ARG A 17 -22.11 -18.06 23.65
CA ARG A 17 -22.62 -17.93 25.02
C ARG A 17 -24.04 -17.40 25.06
N ALA A 18 -24.38 -16.40 24.22
CA ALA A 18 -25.73 -15.88 24.12
C ALA A 18 -26.72 -16.97 23.72
N SER A 19 -26.40 -17.80 22.72
CA SER A 19 -27.24 -18.94 22.33
C SER A 19 -27.40 -19.97 23.45
N GLY A 20 -26.33 -20.23 24.22
CA GLY A 20 -26.38 -21.12 25.37
C GLY A 20 -27.28 -20.58 26.49
N MET A 21 -27.19 -19.29 26.80
CA MET A 21 -28.04 -18.65 27.81
C MET A 21 -29.50 -18.57 27.38
N GLN A 22 -29.76 -18.28 26.11
CA GLN A 22 -31.12 -18.24 25.56
C GLN A 22 -31.81 -19.61 25.60
N ALA A 23 -31.05 -20.70 25.47
CA ALA A 23 -31.58 -22.06 25.61
C ALA A 23 -31.93 -22.43 27.06
N ILE A 24 -31.31 -21.77 28.05
CA ILE A 24 -31.61 -21.97 29.47
C ILE A 24 -32.88 -21.19 29.84
N ASP A 25 -32.88 -19.87 29.59
CA ASP A 25 -34.01 -18.98 29.82
C ASP A 25 -33.94 -17.80 28.83
N PRO A 26 -34.96 -17.60 27.98
CA PRO A 26 -35.03 -16.47 27.06
C PRO A 26 -35.02 -15.09 27.75
N ASN A 27 -35.45 -14.99 29.01
CA ASN A 27 -35.57 -13.73 29.75
C ASN A 27 -34.57 -13.64 30.92
N LEU A 28 -33.42 -14.30 30.77
CA LEU A 28 -32.39 -14.35 31.81
C LEU A 28 -31.89 -12.94 32.19
N ASP A 29 -32.19 -12.54 33.42
CA ASP A 29 -31.77 -11.28 34.01
C ASP A 29 -31.19 -11.49 35.41
N PHE A 30 -29.93 -11.08 35.59
CA PHE A 30 -29.24 -11.12 36.88
C PHE A 30 -29.26 -9.77 37.60
N GLY A 31 -29.99 -8.77 37.07
CA GLY A 31 -30.01 -7.40 37.58
C GLY A 31 -28.69 -6.65 37.29
N ASN A 32 -28.62 -5.39 37.73
CA ASN A 32 -27.43 -4.53 37.60
C ASN A 32 -26.81 -4.55 36.20
N SER A 33 -27.65 -4.45 35.16
CA SER A 33 -27.26 -4.49 33.74
C SER A 33 -26.67 -5.82 33.21
N ASN A 34 -26.60 -6.87 34.01
CA ASN A 34 -26.23 -8.21 33.57
C ASN A 34 -27.46 -9.00 33.10
N SER A 35 -28.06 -8.55 32.00
CA SER A 35 -29.17 -9.25 31.34
C SER A 35 -28.72 -9.81 29.99
N LEU A 36 -29.40 -10.87 29.54
CA LEU A 36 -29.21 -11.40 28.20
C LEU A 36 -29.47 -10.32 27.13
N GLN A 37 -30.49 -9.47 27.35
CA GLN A 37 -30.80 -8.32 26.49
C GLN A 37 -29.60 -7.39 26.31
N ASN A 38 -28.95 -6.99 27.41
CA ASN A 38 -27.81 -6.08 27.36
C ASN A 38 -26.61 -6.71 26.65
N MET A 39 -26.39 -8.01 26.86
CA MET A 39 -25.34 -8.73 26.15
C MET A 39 -25.60 -8.76 24.64
N VAL A 40 -26.83 -9.02 24.21
CA VAL A 40 -27.22 -9.00 22.78
C VAL A 40 -27.03 -7.61 22.18
N GLN A 41 -27.44 -6.55 22.89
CA GLN A 41 -27.23 -5.16 22.46
C GLN A 41 -25.74 -4.85 22.24
N ILE A 42 -24.86 -5.23 23.17
CA ILE A 42 -23.41 -5.01 23.04
C ILE A 42 -22.84 -5.83 21.87
N ILE A 43 -23.32 -7.06 21.65
CA ILE A 43 -22.92 -7.89 20.51
C ILE A 43 -23.29 -7.21 19.19
N GLU A 44 -24.51 -6.69 19.08
CA GLU A 44 -24.98 -5.97 17.89
C GLU A 44 -24.20 -4.69 17.66
N GLU A 45 -23.94 -3.90 18.71
CA GLU A 45 -23.15 -2.68 18.61
C GLU A 45 -21.73 -2.98 18.12
N LEU A 46 -21.08 -4.00 18.68
CA LEU A 46 -19.75 -4.43 18.27
C LEU A 46 -19.74 -4.89 16.81
N ARG A 47 -20.76 -5.67 16.40
CA ARG A 47 -20.91 -6.15 15.02
C ARG A 47 -21.08 -4.99 14.04
N ASN A 48 -21.92 -4.02 14.38
CA ASN A 48 -22.16 -2.83 13.56
C ASN A 48 -20.89 -1.99 13.40
N LYS A 49 -20.16 -1.74 14.50
CA LYS A 49 -18.88 -1.01 14.46
C LYS A 49 -17.82 -1.74 13.63
N LEU A 50 -17.73 -3.07 13.75
CA LEU A 50 -16.79 -3.88 12.98
C LEU A 50 -17.13 -3.87 11.48
N ASN A 51 -18.41 -3.97 11.13
CA ASN A 51 -18.89 -3.87 9.75
C ASN A 51 -18.63 -2.50 9.14
N ALA A 52 -18.91 -1.42 9.87
CA ALA A 52 -18.64 -0.05 9.42
C ALA A 52 -17.13 0.16 9.16
N HIS A 53 -16.28 -0.30 10.09
CA HIS A 53 -14.83 -0.24 9.93
C HIS A 53 -14.35 -1.01 8.69
N ASN A 54 -14.81 -2.25 8.50
CA ASN A 54 -14.42 -3.06 7.36
C ASN A 54 -14.94 -2.51 6.01
N THR A 55 -16.07 -1.82 6.02
CA THR A 55 -16.60 -1.11 4.86
C THR A 55 -15.75 0.11 4.54
N ALA A 56 -15.37 0.90 5.54
CA ALA A 56 -14.46 2.04 5.37
C ALA A 56 -13.10 1.59 4.82
N LEU A 57 -12.55 0.47 5.30
CA LEU A 57 -11.33 -0.12 4.74
C LEU A 57 -11.48 -0.48 3.27
N ALA A 58 -12.61 -1.06 2.86
CA ALA A 58 -12.85 -1.39 1.46
C ALA A 58 -12.90 -0.13 0.57
N VAL A 59 -13.50 0.96 1.05
CA VAL A 59 -13.53 2.25 0.35
C VAL A 59 -12.13 2.84 0.22
N ILE A 60 -11.32 2.78 1.28
CA ILE A 60 -9.92 3.25 1.26
C ILE A 60 -9.11 2.44 0.24
N ASP A 61 -9.25 1.12 0.24
CA ASP A 61 -8.54 0.26 -0.71
C ASP A 61 -8.97 0.56 -2.16
N ALA A 62 -10.26 0.77 -2.43
CA ALA A 62 -10.75 1.18 -3.74
C ALA A 62 -10.14 2.53 -4.17
N SER A 63 -10.18 3.54 -3.29
CA SER A 63 -9.59 4.86 -3.54
C SER A 63 -8.09 4.77 -3.86
N LYS A 64 -7.33 3.96 -3.12
CA LYS A 64 -5.92 3.71 -3.43
C LYS A 64 -5.72 3.12 -4.82
N THR A 65 -6.52 2.12 -5.19
CA THR A 65 -6.38 1.53 -6.54
C THR A 65 -6.69 2.51 -7.65
N ASP A 66 -7.59 3.46 -7.42
CA ASP A 66 -7.93 4.48 -8.41
C ASP A 66 -6.83 5.55 -8.52
N ILE A 67 -6.21 5.93 -7.39
CA ILE A 67 -5.00 6.78 -7.39
C ILE A 67 -3.88 6.08 -8.17
N ASP A 68 -3.57 4.81 -7.87
CA ASP A 68 -2.52 4.05 -8.56
C ASP A 68 -2.75 3.98 -10.08
N LYS A 69 -4.01 3.86 -10.52
CA LYS A 69 -4.36 3.85 -11.95
C LYS A 69 -4.14 5.23 -12.57
N LEU A 70 -4.58 6.30 -11.91
CA LEU A 70 -4.41 7.66 -12.40
C LEU A 70 -2.94 8.05 -12.46
N GLU A 71 -2.13 7.67 -11.48
CA GLU A 71 -0.69 7.90 -11.47
C GLU A 71 -0.01 7.20 -12.66
N LYS A 72 -0.39 5.95 -12.95
CA LYS A 72 0.13 5.23 -14.13
C LYS A 72 -0.28 5.90 -15.43
N ALA A 73 -1.55 6.30 -15.55
CA ALA A 73 -2.03 7.00 -16.74
C ALA A 73 -1.30 8.34 -16.94
N LEU A 74 -1.11 9.10 -15.85
CA LEU A 74 -0.38 10.36 -15.88
C LEU A 74 1.08 10.15 -16.27
N SER A 75 1.74 9.11 -15.74
CA SER A 75 3.12 8.76 -16.13
C SER A 75 3.24 8.56 -17.64
N VAL A 76 2.31 7.82 -18.25
CA VAL A 76 2.29 7.58 -19.70
C VAL A 76 2.09 8.88 -20.48
N VAL A 77 1.20 9.76 -20.02
CA VAL A 77 0.97 11.08 -20.66
C VAL A 77 2.22 11.95 -20.55
N CYS A 78 2.88 11.99 -19.39
CA CYS A 78 4.13 12.72 -19.18
C CYS A 78 5.24 12.20 -20.10
N GLU A 79 5.38 10.87 -20.23
CA GLU A 79 6.35 10.25 -21.14
C GLU A 79 6.06 10.63 -22.61
N ASN A 80 4.80 10.56 -23.04
CA ASN A 80 4.38 10.95 -24.39
C ASN A 80 4.66 12.43 -24.66
N MET A 81 4.44 13.30 -23.67
CA MET A 81 4.69 14.73 -23.78
C MET A 81 6.19 15.00 -23.91
N LEU A 82 7.02 14.39 -23.06
CA LEU A 82 8.48 14.46 -23.16
C LEU A 82 8.98 13.97 -24.52
N MET A 83 8.44 12.86 -25.02
CA MET A 83 8.78 12.33 -26.34
C MET A 83 8.35 13.27 -27.47
N SER A 84 7.23 13.97 -27.32
CA SER A 84 6.76 14.97 -28.28
C SER A 84 7.68 16.20 -28.30
N VAL A 85 8.13 16.67 -27.13
CA VAL A 85 9.15 17.74 -27.03
C VAL A 85 10.46 17.29 -27.68
N ALA A 86 10.92 16.06 -27.39
CA ALA A 86 12.10 15.50 -28.03
C ALA A 86 11.96 15.35 -29.55
N GLY A 87 10.75 15.06 -30.05
CA GLY A 87 10.47 14.98 -31.48
C GLY A 87 10.52 16.34 -32.18
N ARG A 88 10.14 17.42 -31.48
CA ARG A 88 10.13 18.79 -32.04
C ARG A 88 11.48 19.50 -31.93
N TYR A 89 12.12 19.46 -30.77
CA TYR A 89 13.34 20.23 -30.48
C TYR A 89 14.61 19.38 -30.47
N GLY A 90 14.47 18.05 -30.41
CA GLY A 90 15.58 17.11 -30.29
C GLY A 90 15.92 16.77 -28.85
N LYS A 91 16.59 15.63 -28.66
CA LYS A 91 16.99 15.12 -27.33
C LYS A 91 18.22 15.81 -26.73
N GLU A 92 18.92 16.61 -27.53
CA GLU A 92 20.08 17.41 -27.11
C GLU A 92 19.73 18.89 -26.86
N SER A 93 18.45 19.26 -26.96
CA SER A 93 18.01 20.65 -26.86
C SER A 93 17.83 21.08 -25.39
N THR A 94 17.98 22.38 -25.15
CA THR A 94 17.72 22.99 -23.84
C THR A 94 16.27 22.87 -23.40
N GLU A 95 15.33 22.93 -24.34
CA GLU A 95 13.88 22.82 -24.15
C GLU A 95 13.50 21.42 -23.66
N TYR A 96 14.20 20.39 -24.14
CA TYR A 96 14.00 19.02 -23.65
C TYR A 96 14.46 18.87 -22.19
N VAL A 97 15.54 19.53 -21.78
CA VAL A 97 16.00 19.56 -20.39
C VAL A 97 15.05 20.37 -19.51
N GLN A 98 14.57 21.51 -20.01
CA GLN A 98 13.57 22.33 -19.31
C GLN A 98 12.26 21.59 -19.09
N ALA A 99 11.86 20.72 -20.02
CA ALA A 99 10.70 19.84 -19.86
C ALA A 99 10.92 18.69 -18.85
N GLY A 100 12.12 18.57 -18.27
CA GLY A 100 12.49 17.52 -17.30
C GLY A 100 13.14 16.29 -17.92
N GLY A 101 13.50 16.34 -19.21
CA GLY A 101 14.27 15.29 -19.88
C GLY A 101 15.76 15.33 -19.50
N VAL A 102 16.44 14.18 -19.63
CA VAL A 102 17.90 14.09 -19.50
C VAL A 102 18.52 13.98 -20.89
N LEU A 103 19.52 14.83 -21.19
CA LEU A 103 20.26 14.82 -22.45
C LEU A 103 20.81 13.43 -22.76
N LYS A 104 20.88 13.04 -24.04
CA LYS A 104 21.42 11.73 -24.43
C LYS A 104 22.90 11.61 -24.06
N SER A 105 23.63 12.72 -24.16
CA SER A 105 25.05 12.82 -23.81
C SER A 105 25.30 12.62 -22.31
N ASP A 106 24.42 13.15 -21.46
CA ASP A 106 24.54 13.05 -20.00
C ASP A 106 23.94 11.76 -19.43
N ARG A 107 23.19 11.01 -20.26
CA ARG A 107 22.53 9.79 -19.82
C ARG A 107 23.53 8.64 -19.64
N ILE A 108 23.94 8.42 -18.39
CA ILE A 108 24.78 7.27 -18.03
C ILE A 108 23.96 5.97 -18.09
N ARG A 109 24.40 5.01 -18.92
CA ARG A 109 23.79 3.68 -18.99
C ARG A 109 24.04 2.91 -17.69
N LYS A 110 23.02 2.19 -17.19
CA LYS A 110 23.13 1.37 -15.97
C LYS A 110 24.35 0.44 -15.97
N GLY A 111 24.69 -0.19 -17.10
CA GLY A 111 25.88 -1.04 -17.23
C GLY A 111 27.22 -0.30 -17.05
N THR A 112 27.26 0.99 -17.39
CA THR A 112 28.42 1.85 -17.13
C THR A 112 28.50 2.19 -15.64
N ILE A 113 27.36 2.49 -15.01
CA ILE A 113 27.28 2.75 -13.56
C ILE A 113 27.76 1.53 -12.77
N THR A 114 27.31 0.33 -13.12
CA THR A 114 27.72 -0.91 -12.44
C THR A 114 29.22 -1.19 -12.62
N ARG A 115 29.77 -0.93 -13.81
CA ARG A 115 31.20 -1.11 -14.08
C ARG A 115 32.07 -0.11 -13.31
N ILE A 116 31.67 1.17 -13.27
CA ILE A 116 32.33 2.20 -12.47
C ILE A 116 32.30 1.80 -10.99
N LYS A 117 31.15 1.36 -10.47
CA LYS A 117 31.03 0.91 -9.08
C LYS A 117 31.95 -0.28 -8.76
N SER A 118 32.00 -1.28 -9.64
CA SER A 118 32.91 -2.44 -9.48
C SER A 118 34.41 -2.09 -9.62
N GLY A 119 34.74 -1.03 -10.35
CA GLY A 119 36.11 -0.54 -10.50
C GLY A 119 36.60 0.25 -9.28
N VAL A 120 35.68 0.94 -8.58
CA VAL A 120 35.96 1.68 -7.34
C VAL A 120 36.10 0.76 -6.12
N GLU A 121 35.41 -0.40 -6.12
CA GLU A 121 35.52 -1.42 -5.05
C GLU A 121 36.73 -2.37 -5.19
N LYS A 122 37.51 -2.28 -6.28
CA LYS A 122 38.71 -3.12 -6.44
C LYS A 122 39.90 -2.46 -5.71
N PRO A 123 40.46 -3.06 -4.63
CA PRO A 123 41.60 -2.47 -3.95
C PRO A 123 42.83 -2.40 -4.89
N PRO A 124 43.74 -1.42 -4.71
CA PRO A 124 44.97 -1.34 -5.50
C PRO A 124 45.75 -2.65 -5.33
N VAL A 125 45.90 -3.39 -6.43
CA VAL A 125 46.80 -4.55 -6.45
C VAL A 125 48.21 -3.97 -6.42
N GLU A 126 48.88 -4.07 -5.27
CA GLU A 126 50.29 -3.72 -5.14
C GLU A 126 51.11 -4.57 -6.14
N PRO A 127 52.07 -3.96 -6.86
CA PRO A 127 52.92 -4.71 -7.76
C PRO A 127 53.84 -5.61 -6.92
N ILE A 128 53.72 -6.91 -7.09
CA ILE A 128 54.60 -7.90 -6.47
C ILE A 128 55.98 -7.72 -7.09
N GLU A 129 56.89 -7.03 -6.38
CA GLU A 129 58.32 -7.03 -6.71
C GLU A 129 58.85 -8.46 -6.56
N THR A 130 59.35 -8.99 -7.67
CA THR A 130 60.02 -10.30 -7.70
C THR A 130 61.52 -10.05 -7.57
N ALA A 131 62.11 -10.43 -6.44
CA ALA A 131 63.54 -10.65 -6.27
C ALA A 131 63.79 -11.61 -5.09
#